data_AF-A0A0D8YA76-F1
#
_entry.id   AF-A0A0D8YA76-F1
#
_cell.length_a   1.000
_cell.length_b   1.000
_cell.length_c   1.000
_cell.angle_alpha   90.00
_cell.angle_beta   90.00
_cell.angle_gamma   90.00
#
_symmetry.space_group_name_H-M   'P 1'
#
loop_
_entity.id
_entity.type
_entity.pdbx_description
1 polymer ?
#
loop_
_entity_poly.entity_id
_entity_poly.type
_entity_poly.pdbx_seq_one_letter_code
_entity_poly.pdbx_strand_id
1 'polypeptide(L)'
;MVDIIARTIFRLPPLARIIVVLIGAVLIHLSIGTYHTFGNMLPYMASYMRNYTDPSIGIEHFIWVPTFQGCFPFSMVVGGALVLHFGPRTAAFIGCTIATSSVALSFWTIKQSYFSFFITYGLMFGFGQGIAYVTAVATVINWAPDNVGLVSGIVAAGFGISPTIFAPIQTHLINPENLPSTKDGYFLDKDLLLRVPNVFLTLATIYAVMQLIGLIVVCDPPERVS
;
A
#
# COMPACT_ATOMS: atom_id res chain seq x y z
N MET A 1 -15.00 9.05 -24.85
CA MET A 1 -14.62 7.85 -25.63
C MET A 1 -14.66 6.68 -24.66
N VAL A 2 -15.44 5.63 -24.92
CA VAL A 2 -15.61 4.52 -23.96
C VAL A 2 -14.32 3.72 -23.89
N ASP A 3 -13.84 3.45 -22.68
CA ASP A 3 -12.61 2.72 -22.41
C ASP A 3 -12.62 1.30 -23.03
N ILE A 4 -11.58 0.97 -23.78
CA ILE A 4 -11.42 -0.32 -24.50
C ILE A 4 -11.42 -1.49 -23.52
N ILE A 5 -10.79 -1.30 -22.37
CA ILE A 5 -10.72 -2.33 -21.32
C ILE A 5 -12.11 -2.57 -20.74
N ALA A 6 -12.85 -1.50 -20.43
CA ALA A 6 -14.22 -1.61 -19.93
C ALA A 6 -15.10 -2.40 -20.89
N ARG A 7 -15.01 -2.14 -22.20
CA ARG A 7 -15.73 -2.92 -23.25
C ARG A 7 -15.31 -4.39 -23.28
N THR A 8 -14.03 -4.67 -23.09
CA THR A 8 -13.50 -6.04 -23.12
C THR A 8 -14.01 -6.82 -21.92
N ILE A 9 -13.96 -6.24 -20.72
CA ILE A 9 -14.49 -6.83 -19.49
C ILE A 9 -16.02 -7.03 -19.60
N PHE A 10 -16.73 -6.09 -20.23
CA PHE A 10 -18.19 -6.18 -20.38
C PHE A 10 -18.66 -7.34 -21.28
N ARG A 11 -17.79 -7.89 -22.13
CA ARG A 11 -18.08 -9.09 -22.93
C ARG A 11 -18.07 -10.39 -22.11
N LEU A 12 -17.54 -10.35 -20.89
CA LEU A 12 -17.50 -11.51 -20.00
C LEU A 12 -18.88 -11.77 -19.38
N PRO A 13 -19.16 -13.01 -18.93
CA PRO A 13 -20.35 -13.30 -18.15
C PRO A 13 -20.49 -12.39 -16.91
N PRO A 14 -21.71 -12.11 -16.42
CA PRO A 14 -21.96 -11.14 -15.36
C PRO A 14 -21.14 -11.34 -14.07
N LEU A 15 -20.93 -12.58 -13.67
CA LEU A 15 -20.12 -12.90 -12.50
C LEU A 15 -18.61 -12.72 -12.78
N ALA A 16 -18.16 -13.13 -13.96
CA ALA A 16 -16.75 -13.06 -14.35
C ALA A 16 -16.25 -11.61 -14.45
N ARG A 17 -17.06 -10.67 -14.99
CA ARG A 17 -16.71 -9.24 -15.03
C ARG A 17 -16.45 -8.67 -13.62
N ILE A 18 -17.29 -9.01 -12.64
CA ILE A 18 -17.15 -8.54 -11.26
C ILE A 18 -15.89 -9.14 -10.64
N ILE A 19 -15.68 -10.45 -10.79
CA ILE A 19 -14.51 -11.15 -10.23
C ILE A 19 -13.20 -10.55 -10.76
N VAL A 20 -13.11 -10.27 -12.06
CA VAL A 20 -11.89 -9.71 -12.67
C VAL A 20 -11.54 -8.34 -12.06
N VAL A 21 -12.51 -7.43 -12.00
CA VAL A 21 -12.30 -6.09 -11.42
C VAL A 21 -12.03 -6.18 -9.91
N LEU A 22 -12.73 -7.08 -9.21
CA LEU A 22 -12.56 -7.34 -7.78
C LEU A 22 -11.14 -7.83 -7.46
N ILE A 23 -10.60 -8.78 -8.23
CA ILE A 23 -9.23 -9.27 -8.07
C ILE A 23 -8.23 -8.12 -8.21
N GLY A 24 -8.41 -7.26 -9.22
CA GLY A 24 -7.52 -6.10 -9.40
C GLY A 24 -7.58 -5.12 -8.22
N ALA A 25 -8.77 -4.83 -7.71
CA ALA A 25 -8.94 -3.97 -6.54
C ALA A 25 -8.34 -4.58 -5.27
N VAL A 26 -8.48 -5.90 -5.07
CA VAL A 26 -7.87 -6.65 -3.96
C VAL A 26 -6.35 -6.62 -4.04
N LEU A 27 -5.75 -6.77 -5.23
CA LEU A 27 -4.29 -6.66 -5.41
C LEU A 27 -3.77 -5.27 -5.03
N ILE A 28 -4.48 -4.21 -5.44
CA ILE A 28 -4.15 -2.84 -5.02
C ILE A 28 -4.26 -2.73 -3.49
N HIS A 29 -5.36 -3.20 -2.89
CA HIS A 29 -5.59 -3.14 -1.45
C HIS A 29 -4.58 -3.94 -0.62
N LEU A 30 -4.13 -5.10 -1.11
CA LEU A 30 -3.08 -5.89 -0.48
C LEU A 30 -1.76 -5.10 -0.39
N SER A 31 -1.36 -4.41 -1.46
CA SER A 31 -0.12 -3.63 -1.47
C SER A 31 -0.17 -2.38 -0.58
N ILE A 32 -1.27 -1.64 -0.57
CA ILE A 32 -1.41 -0.44 0.28
C ILE A 32 -1.76 -0.82 1.74
N GLY A 33 -2.28 -2.03 1.96
CA GLY A 33 -2.59 -2.60 3.27
C GLY A 33 -1.36 -2.82 4.15
N THR A 34 -0.15 -2.80 3.57
CA THR A 34 1.08 -2.95 4.33
C THR A 34 1.30 -1.85 5.36
N TYR A 35 0.51 -0.78 5.35
CA TYR A 35 0.29 0.10 6.51
C TYR A 35 0.17 -0.68 7.83
N HIS A 36 -0.60 -1.77 7.84
CA HIS A 36 -0.83 -2.61 9.01
C HIS A 36 0.40 -3.45 9.43
N THR A 37 1.45 -3.52 8.60
CA THR A 37 2.71 -4.20 8.95
C THR A 37 3.69 -3.31 9.71
N PHE A 38 3.34 -2.04 9.98
CA PHE A 38 4.25 -1.10 10.64
C PHE A 38 4.80 -1.64 11.96
N GLY A 39 3.96 -2.31 12.77
CA GLY A 39 4.38 -2.92 14.03
C GLY A 39 5.47 -3.98 13.88
N ASN A 40 5.46 -4.75 12.79
CA ASN A 40 6.50 -5.73 12.48
C ASN A 40 7.82 -5.05 12.07
N MET A 41 7.74 -3.97 11.30
CA MET A 41 8.91 -3.23 10.82
C MET A 41 9.54 -2.32 11.87
N LEU A 42 8.75 -1.85 12.85
CA LEU A 42 9.15 -0.88 13.86
C LEU A 42 10.48 -1.19 14.56
N PRO A 43 10.68 -2.37 15.18
CA PRO A 43 11.92 -2.67 15.89
C PRO A 43 13.14 -2.68 14.94
N TYR A 44 12.97 -3.12 13.70
CA TYR A 44 14.03 -3.11 12.69
C TYR A 44 14.42 -1.70 12.26
N MET A 45 13.43 -0.86 11.94
CA MET A 45 13.66 0.51 11.49
C MET A 45 14.28 1.37 12.59
N ALA A 46 13.76 1.27 13.81
CA ALA A 46 14.28 2.04 14.95
C ALA A 46 15.71 1.63 15.30
N SER A 47 16.01 0.33 15.30
CA SER A 47 17.36 -0.18 15.54
C SER A 47 18.33 0.27 14.46
N TYR A 48 17.92 0.25 13.19
CA TYR A 48 18.76 0.74 12.10
C TYR A 48 19.06 2.24 12.24
N MET A 49 18.03 3.07 12.41
CA MET A 49 18.20 4.52 12.45
C MET A 49 19.03 4.95 13.67
N ARG A 50 18.83 4.32 14.83
CA ARG A 50 19.63 4.60 16.03
C ARG A 50 21.13 4.31 15.85
N ASN A 51 21.47 3.25 15.10
CA ASN A 51 22.86 2.84 14.92
C ASN A 51 23.56 3.55 13.74
N TYR A 52 22.82 3.90 12.70
CA TYR A 52 23.41 4.35 11.42
C TYR A 52 22.98 5.74 10.95
N THR A 53 21.92 6.32 11.53
CA THR A 53 21.37 7.60 11.07
C THR A 53 21.45 8.67 12.15
N ASP A 54 20.83 8.42 13.31
CA ASP A 54 20.78 9.36 14.43
C ASP A 54 20.61 8.61 15.76
N PRO A 55 21.63 8.61 16.65
CA PRO A 55 21.57 7.93 17.95
C PRO A 55 20.53 8.46 18.92
N SER A 56 20.00 9.68 18.70
CA SER A 56 18.97 10.28 19.55
C SER A 56 17.56 9.75 19.28
N ILE A 57 17.36 9.07 18.15
CA ILE A 57 16.06 8.53 17.75
C ILE A 57 15.78 7.21 18.48
N GLY A 58 14.75 7.24 19.33
CA GLY A 58 14.15 6.06 19.94
C GLY A 58 12.94 5.51 19.17
N ILE A 59 12.49 4.32 19.56
CA ILE A 59 11.29 3.65 19.02
C ILE A 59 10.04 4.55 19.12
N GLU A 60 9.92 5.33 20.19
CA GLU A 60 8.78 6.21 20.44
C GLU A 60 8.60 7.30 19.37
N HIS A 61 9.69 7.75 18.73
CA HIS A 61 9.61 8.75 17.68
C HIS A 61 8.82 8.23 16.47
N PHE A 62 8.96 6.94 16.16
CA PHE A 62 8.33 6.31 15.00
C PHE A 62 6.81 6.23 15.06
N ILE A 63 6.17 6.48 16.21
CA ILE A 63 4.70 6.46 16.34
C ILE A 63 4.02 7.49 15.42
N TRP A 64 4.72 8.57 15.08
CA TRP A 64 4.19 9.59 14.17
C TRP A 64 4.04 9.08 12.74
N VAL A 65 4.88 8.14 12.30
CA VAL A 65 4.82 7.58 10.94
C VAL A 65 3.47 6.92 10.65
N PRO A 66 3.00 5.90 11.41
CA PRO A 66 1.70 5.27 11.17
C PRO A 66 0.55 6.21 11.52
N THR A 67 0.70 7.12 12.48
CA THR A 67 -0.33 8.12 12.81
C THR A 67 -0.69 8.95 11.57
N PHE A 68 0.31 9.45 10.85
CA PHE A 68 0.09 10.25 9.65
C PHE A 68 -0.27 9.41 8.42
N GLN A 69 0.21 8.17 8.30
CA GLN A 69 -0.31 7.24 7.30
C GLN A 69 -1.82 6.99 7.52
N GLY A 70 -2.26 6.88 8.78
CA GLY A 70 -3.66 6.73 9.18
C GLY A 70 -4.56 7.91 8.81
N CYS A 71 -3.99 9.07 8.49
CA CYS A 71 -4.71 10.23 7.96
C CYS A 71 -5.08 10.10 6.46
N PHE A 72 -4.90 8.92 5.84
CA PHE A 72 -5.30 8.67 4.46
C PHE A 72 -6.77 8.99 4.11
N PRO A 73 -7.77 9.05 5.04
CA PRO A 73 -9.11 9.51 4.68
C PRO A 73 -9.15 10.93 4.08
N PHE A 74 -8.21 11.80 4.45
CA PHE A 74 -8.10 13.12 3.81
C PHE A 74 -7.68 13.01 2.34
N SER A 75 -6.77 12.09 2.01
CA SER A 75 -6.37 11.86 0.62
C SER A 75 -7.42 11.09 -0.18
N MET A 76 -8.33 10.34 0.46
CA MET A 76 -9.50 9.77 -0.22
C MET A 76 -10.42 10.85 -0.81
N VAL A 77 -10.56 12.01 -0.15
CA VAL A 77 -11.33 13.14 -0.71
C VAL A 77 -10.70 13.63 -2.03
N VAL A 78 -9.37 13.76 -2.04
CA VAL A 78 -8.60 14.09 -3.24
C VAL A 78 -8.77 13.01 -4.32
N GLY A 79 -8.70 11.73 -3.92
CA GLY A 79 -8.92 10.60 -4.82
C GLY A 79 -10.30 10.63 -5.48
N GLY A 80 -11.36 10.93 -4.71
CA GLY A 80 -12.71 11.10 -5.26
C GLY A 80 -12.78 12.21 -6.30
N ALA A 81 -12.18 13.38 -6.02
CA ALA A 81 -12.11 14.46 -6.99
C ALA A 81 -11.32 14.07 -8.26
N LEU A 82 -10.20 13.35 -8.12
CA LEU A 82 -9.43 12.84 -9.25
C LEU A 82 -10.24 11.87 -10.12
N VAL A 83 -11.02 10.99 -9.51
CA VAL A 83 -11.90 10.06 -10.24
C VAL A 83 -12.94 10.84 -11.05
N LEU A 84 -13.56 11.87 -10.46
CA LEU A 84 -14.57 12.69 -11.14
C LEU A 84 -14.00 13.47 -12.34
N HIS A 85 -12.77 13.99 -12.23
CA HIS A 85 -12.17 14.83 -13.27
C HIS A 85 -11.40 14.05 -14.33
N PHE A 86 -10.70 12.97 -13.95
CA PHE A 86 -9.76 12.24 -14.82
C PHE A 86 -10.10 10.76 -15.00
N GLY A 87 -11.17 10.27 -14.36
CA GLY A 87 -11.60 8.89 -14.40
C GLY A 87 -10.84 7.98 -13.42
N PRO A 88 -11.38 6.76 -13.18
CA PRO A 88 -10.86 5.84 -12.17
C PRO A 88 -9.45 5.34 -12.48
N ARG A 89 -9.13 5.02 -13.74
CA ARG A 89 -7.80 4.49 -14.08
C ARG A 89 -6.69 5.49 -13.76
N THR A 90 -6.88 6.75 -14.16
CA THR A 90 -5.89 7.81 -13.95
C THR A 90 -5.72 8.09 -12.46
N ALA A 91 -6.82 8.20 -11.72
CA ALA A 91 -6.78 8.41 -10.27
C ALA A 91 -6.07 7.26 -9.54
N ALA A 92 -6.40 6.00 -9.87
CA ALA A 92 -5.73 4.84 -9.30
C ALA A 92 -4.25 4.81 -9.63
N PHE A 93 -3.87 5.11 -10.87
CA PHE A 93 -2.47 5.16 -11.30
C PHE A 93 -1.67 6.20 -10.50
N ILE A 94 -2.23 7.40 -10.29
CA ILE A 94 -1.61 8.44 -9.46
C ILE A 94 -1.41 7.95 -8.02
N GLY A 95 -2.45 7.40 -7.39
CA GLY A 95 -2.37 6.89 -6.02
C GLY A 95 -1.35 5.77 -5.85
N CYS A 96 -1.39 4.77 -6.74
CA CYS A 96 -0.46 3.64 -6.77
C CYS A 96 0.98 4.11 -6.98
N THR A 97 1.22 5.00 -7.94
CA THR A 97 2.55 5.53 -8.22
C THR A 97 3.11 6.29 -7.03
N ILE A 98 2.31 7.14 -6.38
CA ILE A 98 2.73 7.88 -5.19
C ILE A 98 3.08 6.90 -4.05
N ALA A 99 2.21 5.94 -3.75
CA ALA A 99 2.42 4.98 -2.66
C ALA A 99 3.66 4.10 -2.91
N THR A 100 3.82 3.58 -4.12
CA THR A 100 4.98 2.73 -4.44
C THR A 100 6.28 3.53 -4.49
N SER A 101 6.25 4.73 -5.08
CA SER A 101 7.44 5.59 -5.12
C SER A 101 7.84 6.05 -3.73
N SER A 102 6.88 6.29 -2.82
CA SER A 102 7.17 6.71 -1.47
C SER A 102 7.93 5.63 -0.69
N VAL A 103 7.52 4.36 -0.84
CA VAL A 103 8.21 3.20 -0.27
C VAL A 103 9.59 3.03 -0.90
N ALA A 104 9.71 3.18 -2.22
CA ALA A 104 11.02 3.12 -2.87
C ALA A 104 11.96 4.22 -2.34
N LEU A 105 11.47 5.46 -2.21
CA LEU A 105 12.22 6.59 -1.67
C LEU A 105 12.66 6.36 -0.21
N SER A 106 11.88 5.59 0.56
CA SER A 106 12.22 5.22 1.94
C SER A 106 13.55 4.49 2.08
N PHE A 107 14.04 3.81 1.02
CA PHE A 107 15.38 3.21 0.99
C PHE A 107 16.49 4.24 1.20
N TRP A 108 16.37 5.43 0.61
CA TRP A 108 17.37 6.49 0.76
C TRP A 108 17.12 7.30 2.02
N THR A 109 15.87 7.65 2.30
CA THR A 109 15.56 8.57 3.39
C THR A 109 15.79 7.97 4.77
N ILE A 110 15.62 6.65 4.96
CA ILE A 110 15.95 5.98 6.23
C ILE A 110 17.44 6.12 6.59
N LYS A 111 18.31 6.24 5.58
CA LYS A 111 19.76 6.41 5.75
C LYS A 111 20.15 7.87 6.03
N GLN A 112 19.28 8.82 5.70
CA GLN A 112 19.59 10.25 5.75
C GLN A 112 19.11 10.89 7.04
N SER A 113 17.82 10.79 7.35
CA SER A 113 17.25 11.39 8.56
C SER A 113 15.86 10.84 8.87
N TYR A 114 15.47 10.89 10.15
CA TYR A 114 14.11 10.53 10.57
C TYR A 114 13.07 11.40 9.88
N PHE A 115 13.32 12.71 9.75
CA PHE A 115 12.37 13.62 9.13
C PHE A 115 12.12 13.27 7.65
N SER A 116 13.18 13.04 6.86
CA SER A 116 13.03 12.62 5.46
C SER A 116 12.30 11.28 5.33
N PHE A 117 12.58 10.35 6.24
CA PHE A 117 11.88 9.06 6.31
C PHE A 117 10.39 9.24 6.63
N PHE A 118 10.07 10.09 7.60
CA PHE A 118 8.71 10.45 7.97
C PHE A 118 7.93 11.08 6.81
N ILE A 119 8.55 11.97 6.02
CA ILE A 119 7.90 12.55 4.84
C ILE A 119 7.57 11.48 3.79
N THR A 120 8.51 10.58 3.50
CA THR A 120 8.35 9.56 2.45
C THR A 120 7.48 8.39 2.90
N TYR A 121 7.87 7.71 3.97
CA TYR A 121 7.15 6.54 4.45
C TYR A 121 5.86 6.91 5.19
N GLY A 122 5.82 8.05 5.89
CA GLY A 122 4.63 8.50 6.62
C GLY A 122 3.61 9.20 5.73
N LEU A 123 3.91 10.46 5.38
CA LEU A 123 2.96 11.34 4.69
C LEU A 123 2.70 10.92 3.24
N MET A 124 3.74 10.72 2.45
CA MET A 124 3.61 10.45 1.02
C MET A 124 2.97 9.08 0.76
N PHE A 125 3.32 8.05 1.54
CA PHE A 125 2.66 6.75 1.47
C PHE A 125 1.17 6.84 1.83
N GLY A 126 0.82 7.46 2.96
CA GLY A 126 -0.57 7.64 3.38
C GLY A 126 -1.39 8.42 2.35
N PHE A 127 -0.79 9.44 1.73
CA PHE A 127 -1.43 10.20 0.66
C PHE A 127 -1.75 9.33 -0.56
N GLY A 128 -0.76 8.60 -1.09
CA GLY A 128 -0.95 7.69 -2.23
C GLY A 128 -1.93 6.55 -1.93
N GLN A 129 -1.83 5.97 -0.73
CA GLN A 129 -2.72 4.93 -0.22
C GLN A 129 -4.18 5.37 -0.27
N GLY A 130 -4.53 6.54 0.27
CA GLY A 130 -5.94 6.94 0.31
C GLY A 130 -6.54 7.22 -1.07
N ILE A 131 -5.74 7.75 -2.02
CA ILE A 131 -6.18 7.90 -3.41
C ILE A 131 -6.44 6.53 -4.03
N ALA A 132 -5.50 5.58 -3.93
CA ALA A 132 -5.66 4.25 -4.49
C ALA A 132 -6.83 3.48 -3.85
N TYR A 133 -7.00 3.61 -2.53
CA TYR A 133 -8.05 2.96 -1.74
C TYR A 133 -9.43 3.34 -2.26
N VAL A 134 -9.76 4.64 -2.26
CA VAL A 134 -11.11 5.10 -2.63
C VAL A 134 -11.43 4.76 -4.08
N THR A 135 -10.46 4.88 -4.98
CA THR A 135 -10.67 4.62 -6.40
C THR A 135 -10.93 3.14 -6.68
N ALA A 136 -10.14 2.24 -6.09
CA ALA A 136 -10.33 0.80 -6.30
C ALA A 136 -11.66 0.31 -5.70
N VAL A 137 -12.06 0.79 -4.52
CA VAL A 137 -13.37 0.48 -3.93
C VAL A 137 -14.51 0.98 -4.81
N ALA A 138 -14.48 2.26 -5.21
CA ALA A 138 -15.52 2.85 -6.05
C ALA A 138 -15.69 2.11 -7.38
N THR A 139 -14.57 1.71 -8.00
CA THR A 139 -14.57 0.95 -9.26
C THR A 139 -15.36 -0.36 -9.10
N VAL A 140 -15.08 -1.15 -8.07
CA VAL A 140 -15.77 -2.44 -7.88
C VAL A 140 -17.26 -2.24 -7.55
N ILE A 141 -17.59 -1.21 -6.76
CA ILE A 141 -18.99 -0.85 -6.45
C ILE A 141 -19.75 -0.53 -7.75
N ASN A 142 -19.14 0.22 -8.66
CA ASN A 142 -19.76 0.56 -9.94
C ASN A 142 -20.05 -0.68 -10.81
N TRP A 143 -19.21 -1.73 -10.73
CA TRP A 143 -19.43 -3.00 -11.44
C TRP A 143 -20.44 -3.94 -10.76
N ALA A 144 -20.73 -3.73 -9.47
CA ALA A 144 -21.61 -4.60 -8.69
C ALA A 144 -22.56 -3.79 -7.77
N PRO A 145 -23.44 -2.94 -8.35
CA PRO A 145 -24.29 -2.02 -7.58
C PRO A 145 -25.30 -2.74 -6.67
N ASP A 146 -25.70 -3.97 -6.98
CA ASP A 146 -26.62 -4.75 -6.13
C ASP A 146 -25.92 -5.43 -4.95
N ASN A 147 -24.57 -5.48 -4.96
CA ASN A 147 -23.77 -6.24 -4.00
C ASN A 147 -22.72 -5.37 -3.31
N VAL A 148 -22.98 -4.06 -3.14
CA VAL A 148 -22.04 -3.07 -2.59
C VAL A 148 -21.36 -3.55 -1.31
N GLY A 149 -22.13 -4.05 -0.34
CA GLY A 149 -21.60 -4.51 0.95
C GLY A 149 -20.64 -5.69 0.82
N LEU A 150 -20.98 -6.68 0.00
CA LEU A 150 -20.13 -7.85 -0.23
C LEU A 150 -18.84 -7.47 -0.93
N VAL A 151 -18.92 -6.73 -2.05
CA VAL A 151 -17.74 -6.43 -2.85
C VAL A 151 -16.80 -5.45 -2.17
N SER A 152 -17.33 -4.42 -1.49
CA SER A 152 -16.51 -3.51 -0.68
C SER A 152 -15.88 -4.23 0.52
N GLY A 153 -16.62 -5.15 1.15
CA GLY A 153 -16.10 -6.00 2.23
C GLY A 153 -14.93 -6.88 1.79
N ILE A 154 -15.02 -7.51 0.62
CA ILE A 154 -13.91 -8.33 0.08
C ILE A 154 -12.68 -7.46 -0.21
N VAL A 155 -12.86 -6.27 -0.80
CA VAL A 155 -11.76 -5.34 -1.06
C VAL A 155 -11.11 -4.86 0.25
N ALA A 156 -11.91 -4.50 1.25
CA ALA A 156 -11.43 -4.13 2.58
C ALA A 156 -10.73 -5.30 3.29
N ALA A 157 -11.20 -6.53 3.11
CA ALA A 157 -10.52 -7.73 3.62
C ALA A 157 -9.12 -7.90 3.02
N GLY A 158 -8.94 -7.58 1.73
CA GLY A 158 -7.63 -7.55 1.08
C GLY A 158 -6.65 -6.58 1.77
N PHE A 159 -7.13 -5.42 2.21
CA PHE A 159 -6.34 -4.46 2.98
C PHE A 159 -5.98 -5.03 4.36
N GLY A 160 -6.95 -5.60 5.07
CA GLY A 160 -6.77 -6.15 6.42
C GLY A 160 -5.93 -7.43 6.50
N ILE A 161 -5.98 -8.31 5.49
CA ILE A 161 -5.21 -9.57 5.46
C ILE A 161 -3.75 -9.38 5.03
N SER A 162 -3.42 -8.21 4.49
CA SER A 162 -2.07 -7.92 4.00
C SER A 162 -0.95 -8.23 5.01
N PRO A 163 -1.08 -8.02 6.34
CA PRO A 163 0.01 -8.35 7.26
C PRO A 163 0.33 -9.83 7.35
N THR A 164 -0.67 -10.71 7.18
CA THR A 164 -0.47 -12.16 7.17
C THR A 164 0.46 -12.59 6.03
N ILE A 165 0.49 -11.84 4.93
CA ILE A 165 1.36 -12.10 3.78
C ILE A 165 2.69 -11.36 3.92
N PHE A 166 2.64 -10.06 4.22
CA PHE A 166 3.83 -9.20 4.14
C PHE A 166 4.69 -9.20 5.40
N ALA A 167 4.15 -9.42 6.60
CA ALA A 167 4.98 -9.45 7.81
C ALA A 167 5.96 -10.64 7.81
N PRO A 168 5.57 -11.87 7.40
CA PRO A 168 6.52 -12.97 7.22
C PRO A 168 7.57 -12.69 6.14
N ILE A 169 7.17 -12.09 5.01
CA ILE A 169 8.10 -11.71 3.93
C ILE A 169 9.14 -10.71 4.45
N GLN A 170 8.69 -9.65 5.11
CA GLN A 170 9.57 -8.64 5.73
C GLN A 170 10.54 -9.27 6.73
N THR A 171 10.03 -10.13 7.62
CA THR A 171 10.85 -10.82 8.62
C THR A 171 11.88 -11.72 7.96
N HIS A 172 11.51 -12.49 6.94
CA HIS A 172 12.45 -13.34 6.23
C HIS A 172 13.54 -12.55 5.49
N LEU A 173 13.21 -11.38 4.94
CA LEU A 173 14.17 -10.51 4.25
C LEU A 173 15.16 -9.83 5.21
N ILE A 174 14.73 -9.48 6.43
CA ILE A 174 15.57 -8.76 7.40
C ILE A 174 16.26 -9.73 8.36
N ASN A 175 15.49 -10.64 8.95
CA ASN A 175 15.84 -11.51 10.05
C ASN A 175 15.48 -12.99 9.76
N PRO A 176 16.12 -13.62 8.75
CA PRO A 176 15.84 -15.01 8.36
C PRO A 176 16.13 -16.03 9.48
N GLU A 177 17.12 -15.75 10.33
CA GLU A 177 17.49 -16.59 11.48
C GLU A 177 16.60 -16.36 12.71
N ASN A 178 15.62 -15.45 12.60
CA ASN A 178 14.71 -15.07 13.68
C ASN A 178 15.44 -14.75 14.99
N LEU A 179 16.50 -13.95 14.89
CA LEU A 179 17.26 -13.46 16.03
C LEU A 179 16.32 -12.71 16.99
N PRO A 180 16.50 -12.82 18.31
CA PRO A 180 15.67 -12.13 19.28
C PRO A 180 16.05 -10.64 19.40
N SER A 181 15.07 -9.80 19.68
CA SER A 181 15.31 -8.41 20.09
C SER A 181 15.77 -8.34 21.55
N THR A 182 16.35 -7.20 21.95
CA THR A 182 16.59 -6.87 23.35
C THR A 182 15.27 -6.68 24.10
N LYS A 183 15.34 -6.62 25.44
CA LYS A 183 14.17 -6.32 26.29
C LYS A 183 13.50 -4.99 25.94
N ASP A 184 14.28 -4.05 25.41
CA ASP A 184 13.83 -2.72 25.01
C ASP A 184 13.35 -2.67 23.55
N GLY A 185 13.29 -3.81 22.85
CA GLY A 185 12.75 -3.92 21.49
C GLY A 185 13.74 -3.59 20.37
N TYR A 186 15.05 -3.58 20.64
CA TYR A 186 16.07 -3.27 19.63
C TYR A 186 16.83 -4.51 19.14
N PHE A 187 17.34 -4.46 17.91
CA PHE A 187 18.26 -5.43 17.34
C PHE A 187 19.68 -4.86 17.31
N LEU A 188 20.66 -5.71 17.64
CA LEU A 188 22.08 -5.36 17.71
C LEU A 188 22.92 -6.01 16.59
N ASP A 189 22.36 -7.02 15.92
CA ASP A 189 23.08 -7.75 14.88
C ASP A 189 23.32 -6.86 13.66
N LYS A 190 24.60 -6.76 13.26
CA LYS A 190 25.03 -5.83 12.21
C LYS A 190 24.43 -6.20 10.85
N ASP A 191 24.44 -7.48 10.49
CA ASP A 191 24.02 -7.94 9.16
C ASP A 191 22.50 -7.80 8.99
N LEU A 192 21.74 -8.09 10.06
CA LEU A 192 20.31 -7.84 10.13
C LEU A 192 19.99 -6.36 9.89
N LEU A 193 20.67 -5.44 10.57
CA LEU A 193 20.42 -4.00 10.41
C LEU A 193 20.74 -3.53 8.99
N LEU A 194 21.85 -3.99 8.40
CA LEU A 194 22.22 -3.58 7.03
C LEU A 194 21.24 -4.07 5.95
N ARG A 195 20.37 -5.05 6.25
CA ARG A 195 19.29 -5.49 5.35
C ARG A 195 18.07 -4.57 5.37
N VAL A 196 17.86 -3.79 6.43
CA VAL A 196 16.65 -2.97 6.63
C VAL A 196 16.36 -2.03 5.46
N PRO A 197 17.32 -1.26 4.92
CA PRO A 197 17.01 -0.39 3.79
C PRO A 197 16.56 -1.17 2.54
N ASN A 198 17.19 -2.30 2.22
CA ASN A 198 16.92 -3.08 1.01
C ASN A 198 15.50 -3.64 0.96
N VAL A 199 14.86 -3.84 2.12
CA VAL A 199 13.46 -4.26 2.18
C VAL A 199 12.52 -3.26 1.54
N PHE A 200 12.77 -1.96 1.66
CA PHE A 200 11.91 -0.95 1.04
C PHE A 200 11.91 -1.05 -0.49
N LEU A 201 13.06 -1.28 -1.14
CA LEU A 201 13.12 -1.48 -2.59
C LEU A 201 12.44 -2.79 -3.03
N THR A 202 12.64 -3.85 -2.25
CA THR A 202 12.02 -5.16 -2.52
C THR A 202 10.51 -5.06 -2.44
N LEU A 203 9.98 -4.46 -1.36
CA LEU A 203 8.56 -4.22 -1.17
C LEU A 203 8.00 -3.30 -2.26
N ALA A 204 8.68 -2.19 -2.59
CA ALA A 204 8.24 -1.30 -3.65
C ALA A 204 8.13 -2.02 -5.01
N THR A 205 9.05 -2.96 -5.30
CA THR A 205 8.98 -3.76 -6.52
C THR A 205 7.79 -4.72 -6.50
N ILE A 206 7.55 -5.40 -5.38
CA ILE A 206 6.37 -6.28 -5.22
C ILE A 206 5.08 -5.46 -5.37
N TYR A 207 5.00 -4.29 -4.73
CA TYR A 207 3.84 -3.40 -4.79
C TYR A 207 3.62 -2.89 -6.22
N ALA A 208 4.69 -2.47 -6.92
CA ALA A 208 4.61 -2.05 -8.30
C ALA A 208 4.00 -3.13 -9.19
N VAL A 209 4.47 -4.39 -9.07
CA VAL A 209 3.94 -5.51 -9.88
C VAL A 209 2.47 -5.76 -9.56
N MET A 210 2.10 -5.84 -8.29
CA MET A 210 0.71 -6.07 -7.87
C MET A 210 -0.22 -4.95 -8.34
N GLN A 211 0.21 -3.70 -8.18
CA GLN A 211 -0.57 -2.53 -8.57
C GLN A 211 -0.68 -2.41 -10.09
N LEU A 212 0.38 -2.70 -10.85
CA LEU A 212 0.33 -2.73 -12.31
C LEU A 212 -0.68 -3.75 -12.82
N ILE A 213 -0.71 -4.96 -12.23
CA ILE A 213 -1.70 -5.98 -12.57
C ILE A 213 -3.12 -5.49 -12.23
N GLY A 214 -3.31 -4.90 -11.05
CA GLY A 214 -4.61 -4.35 -10.64
C GLY A 214 -5.09 -3.22 -11.55
N LEU A 215 -4.20 -2.30 -11.94
CA LEU A 215 -4.49 -1.13 -12.78
C LEU A 215 -4.98 -1.50 -14.18
N ILE A 216 -4.62 -2.68 -14.71
CA ILE A 216 -5.10 -3.18 -15.99
C ILE A 216 -6.63 -3.26 -16.00
N VAL A 217 -7.25 -3.60 -14.88
CA VAL A 217 -8.70 -3.87 -14.81
C VAL A 217 -9.48 -2.77 -14.09
N VAL A 218 -8.81 -1.70 -13.63
CA VAL A 218 -9.49 -0.53 -13.05
C VAL A 218 -10.11 0.31 -14.17
N CYS A 219 -11.44 0.31 -14.21
CA CYS A 219 -12.26 1.15 -15.09
C CYS A 219 -13.72 1.14 -14.63
N ASP A 220 -14.48 2.18 -14.96
CA ASP A 220 -15.93 2.17 -14.77
C ASP A 220 -16.61 1.33 -15.86
N PRO A 221 -17.77 0.70 -15.57
CA PRO A 221 -18.54 0.00 -16.57
C PRO A 221 -19.04 0.98 -17.66
N PRO A 222 -19.11 0.53 -18.93
CA PRO A 222 -19.51 1.38 -20.05
C PRO A 222 -20.99 1.79 -20.02
N GLU A 223 -21.83 0.98 -19.36
CA GLU A 223 -23.27 1.18 -19.19
C GLU A 223 -23.64 0.83 -17.75
N ARG A 224 -24.81 1.29 -17.27
CA ARG A 224 -25.29 0.89 -15.94
C ARG A 224 -25.43 -0.62 -15.90
N VAL A 225 -24.71 -1.24 -14.98
CA VAL A 225 -24.83 -2.67 -14.72
C VAL A 225 -26.15 -2.88 -13.98
N SER A 226 -27.14 -3.47 -14.64
CA SER A 226 -28.41 -3.96 -14.04
C SER A 226 -28.36 -5.46 -13.80
#